data_AF-A0A2I4GXD7-F1
#
_entry.id   AF-A0A2I4GXD7-F1
#
_cell.length_a   1.000
_cell.length_b   1.000
_cell.length_c   1.000
_cell.angle_alpha   90.00
_cell.angle_beta   90.00
_cell.angle_gamma   90.00
#
_symmetry.space_group_name_H-M   'P 1'
#
loop_
_entity.id
_entity.type
_entity.pdbx_description
1 polymer ?
#
loop_
_entity_poly.entity_id
_entity_poly.type
_entity_poly.pdbx_seq_one_letter_code
_entity_poly.pdbx_strand_id
1 'polypeptide(L)'
;MASHSLSLASPRIYISTKSQLELGVKSKLFVFGSRGLRKSKTVSLSARAMGSSASSQKPDSTQEAGSADYKAISDEEWKKRLTGEQFYITRQKGTERAFTGEYWNTKTPGTYHCICCDTPLFESSTKFDSGTGWPSYYLPVGNNVKSKVDLSIIFMPRQEVLCAVCDAHLGHVFDDGPPPTGKRFCINSASLKLKPKP
;
A
#
# COMPACT_ATOMS: atom_id res chain seq x y z
N MET A 1 63.66 3.93 36.15
CA MET A 1 63.13 2.96 35.15
C MET A 1 61.62 3.07 35.19
N ALA A 2 60.85 3.37 34.15
CA ALA A 2 61.03 4.01 32.86
C ALA A 2 59.63 4.53 32.50
N SER A 3 59.52 5.81 32.11
CA SER A 3 58.27 6.46 31.72
C SER A 3 58.01 6.18 30.24
N HIS A 4 56.93 5.46 29.90
CA HIS A 4 56.55 5.20 28.51
C HIS A 4 55.44 6.17 28.09
N SER A 5 55.82 7.16 27.26
CA SER A 5 54.89 8.02 26.52
C SER A 5 54.40 7.29 25.27
N LEU A 6 53.08 7.13 25.13
CA LEU A 6 52.45 6.60 23.93
C LEU A 6 52.14 7.75 22.95
N SER A 7 52.79 7.70 21.80
CA SER A 7 52.61 8.62 20.67
C SER A 7 51.38 8.23 19.85
N LEU A 8 50.41 9.15 19.71
CA LEU A 8 49.24 9.00 18.86
C LEU A 8 49.54 9.50 17.45
N ALA A 9 49.63 8.59 16.47
CA ALA A 9 49.69 8.93 15.05
C ALA A 9 48.26 9.16 14.51
N SER A 10 48.00 10.33 13.93
CA SER A 10 46.75 10.67 13.25
C SER A 10 46.66 10.03 11.85
N PRO A 11 45.47 9.59 11.40
CA PRO A 11 45.31 9.05 10.05
C PRO A 11 45.26 10.16 8.98
N ARG A 12 46.01 9.94 7.90
CA ARG A 12 45.99 10.72 6.66
C ARG A 12 44.67 10.50 5.92
N ILE A 13 43.90 11.56 5.70
CA ILE A 13 42.73 11.56 4.81
C ILE A 13 43.23 11.74 3.37
N TYR A 14 42.95 10.76 2.50
CA TYR A 14 43.21 10.85 1.06
C TYR A 14 41.89 11.15 0.34
N ILE A 15 41.76 12.38 -0.16
CA ILE A 15 40.59 12.82 -0.94
C ILE A 15 40.86 12.47 -2.41
N SER A 16 40.16 11.46 -2.93
CA SER A 16 40.11 11.15 -4.35
C SER A 16 39.17 12.13 -5.07
N THR A 17 39.67 12.81 -6.09
CA THR A 17 38.90 13.73 -6.91
C THR A 17 38.61 13.14 -8.28
N LYS A 18 37.42 13.51 -8.81
CA LYS A 18 36.94 13.43 -10.20
C LYS A 18 36.25 12.13 -10.63
N SER A 19 34.91 12.16 -10.61
CA SER A 19 34.10 11.58 -11.67
C SER A 19 33.42 12.69 -12.45
N GLN A 20 33.89 12.94 -13.68
CA GLN A 20 33.06 13.53 -14.72
C GLN A 20 32.05 12.48 -15.20
N LEU A 21 30.80 12.87 -15.41
CA LEU A 21 29.93 12.19 -16.37
C LEU A 21 28.97 13.21 -16.99
N GLU A 22 29.06 13.23 -18.32
CA GLU A 22 28.47 14.14 -19.27
C GLU A 22 26.94 14.02 -19.36
N LEU A 23 26.26 15.16 -19.40
CA LEU A 23 24.84 15.29 -19.74
C LEU A 23 24.66 15.25 -21.26
N GLY A 24 24.40 14.06 -21.79
CA GLY A 24 24.00 13.85 -23.18
C GLY A 24 22.48 14.01 -23.37
N VAL A 25 22.02 15.22 -23.70
CA VAL A 25 20.66 15.49 -24.18
C VAL A 25 20.54 14.99 -25.62
N LYS A 26 19.69 13.99 -25.86
CA LYS A 26 19.25 13.61 -27.22
C LYS A 26 17.74 13.79 -27.34
N SER A 27 17.36 14.95 -27.88
CA SER A 27 16.03 15.25 -28.38
C SER A 27 15.72 14.39 -29.61
N LYS A 28 14.66 13.57 -29.53
CA LYS A 28 14.06 12.91 -30.70
C LYS A 28 12.85 13.72 -31.16
N LEU A 29 12.99 14.35 -32.31
CA LEU A 29 11.91 14.91 -33.13
C LEU A 29 10.87 13.81 -33.42
N PHE A 30 9.61 14.05 -33.05
CA PHE A 30 8.46 13.32 -33.58
C PHE A 30 7.89 14.10 -34.77
N VAL A 31 7.99 13.51 -35.96
CA VAL A 31 7.35 14.01 -37.18
C VAL A 31 5.88 13.59 -37.15
N PHE A 32 4.97 14.57 -37.06
CA PHE A 32 3.53 14.38 -37.21
C PHE A 32 3.18 14.19 -38.68
N GLY A 33 2.88 12.95 -39.07
CA GLY A 33 2.26 12.63 -40.34
C GLY A 33 0.79 13.07 -40.34
N SER A 34 0.48 14.04 -41.18
CA SER A 34 -0.89 14.49 -41.48
C SER A 34 -1.38 13.84 -42.78
N ARG A 35 -2.66 13.41 -42.78
CA ARG A 35 -3.65 13.43 -43.88
C ARG A 35 -4.54 12.19 -43.88
N GLY A 36 -5.85 12.42 -43.84
CA GLY A 36 -6.87 11.39 -44.01
C GLY A 36 -8.29 11.94 -43.96
N LEU A 37 -8.61 12.92 -44.81
CA LEU A 37 -9.96 13.43 -45.03
C LEU A 37 -10.78 12.36 -45.78
N ARG A 38 -11.90 11.88 -45.24
CA ARG A 38 -12.94 11.19 -46.03
C ARG A 38 -14.35 11.68 -45.67
N LYS A 39 -15.08 11.96 -46.74
CA LYS A 39 -16.36 12.68 -46.85
C LYS A 39 -17.55 11.94 -46.24
N SER A 40 -18.49 12.74 -45.74
CA SER A 40 -19.88 12.40 -45.47
C SER A 40 -20.62 11.83 -46.68
N LYS A 41 -21.54 10.89 -46.42
CA LYS A 41 -22.72 10.64 -47.25
C LYS A 41 -23.94 10.48 -46.33
N THR A 42 -24.89 11.37 -46.49
CA THR A 42 -26.27 11.33 -46.03
C THR A 42 -27.08 10.38 -46.93
N VAL A 43 -27.90 9.48 -46.37
CA VAL A 43 -29.14 8.99 -47.02
C VAL A 43 -30.16 8.56 -45.95
N SER A 44 -31.32 9.24 -45.98
CA SER A 44 -32.73 8.84 -45.76
C SER A 44 -33.20 7.92 -44.62
N LEU A 45 -34.27 8.40 -43.96
CA LEU A 45 -35.27 7.66 -43.16
C LEU A 45 -35.95 6.54 -43.96
N SER A 46 -36.35 5.46 -43.26
CA SER A 46 -37.62 4.77 -43.47
C SER A 46 -38.01 3.90 -42.26
N ALA A 47 -39.31 3.61 -42.14
CA ALA A 47 -40.04 3.39 -40.89
C ALA A 47 -40.18 1.94 -40.37
N ARG A 48 -40.59 1.85 -39.09
CA ARG A 48 -41.36 0.84 -38.32
C ARG A 48 -41.42 -0.62 -38.81
N ALA A 49 -41.12 -1.57 -37.89
CA ALA A 49 -41.86 -2.82 -37.69
C ALA A 49 -41.65 -3.39 -36.28
N MET A 50 -42.71 -3.98 -35.71
CA MET A 50 -42.73 -4.73 -34.42
C MET A 50 -42.18 -6.15 -34.62
N GLY A 51 -41.64 -6.78 -33.57
CA GLY A 51 -41.37 -8.22 -33.56
C GLY A 51 -40.49 -8.68 -32.39
N SER A 52 -41.02 -9.60 -31.60
CA SER A 52 -40.50 -10.11 -30.34
C SER A 52 -39.31 -11.08 -30.45
N SER A 53 -38.63 -11.21 -29.30
CA SER A 53 -38.07 -12.44 -28.71
C SER A 53 -36.57 -12.70 -28.79
N ALA A 54 -36.04 -12.85 -27.56
CA ALA A 54 -34.94 -13.71 -27.12
C ALA A 54 -33.50 -13.36 -27.57
N SER A 55 -32.71 -12.85 -26.63
CA SER A 55 -31.52 -13.60 -26.19
C SER A 55 -30.92 -12.98 -24.93
N SER A 56 -30.88 -13.81 -23.90
CA SER A 56 -30.04 -13.78 -22.71
C SER A 56 -28.77 -12.94 -22.80
N GLN A 57 -28.72 -11.86 -22.01
CA GLN A 57 -27.46 -11.43 -21.40
C GLN A 57 -27.72 -11.14 -19.92
N LYS A 58 -27.05 -11.95 -19.10
CA LYS A 58 -26.99 -11.88 -17.64
C LYS A 58 -26.83 -10.44 -17.16
N PRO A 59 -27.51 -10.01 -16.08
CA PRO A 59 -26.99 -8.90 -15.30
C PRO A 59 -25.64 -9.33 -14.72
N ASP A 60 -24.63 -8.53 -15.03
CA ASP A 60 -23.29 -8.61 -14.47
C ASP A 60 -23.40 -8.54 -12.94
N SER A 61 -23.21 -9.68 -12.29
CA SER A 61 -23.16 -9.79 -10.84
C SER A 61 -21.83 -9.24 -10.37
N THR A 62 -21.70 -7.91 -10.33
CA THR A 62 -20.82 -7.28 -9.37
C THR A 62 -21.41 -7.59 -8.00
N GLN A 63 -20.80 -8.54 -7.30
CA GLN A 63 -21.13 -8.82 -5.90
C GLN A 63 -20.68 -7.62 -5.07
N GLU A 64 -21.56 -6.65 -4.90
CA GLU A 64 -21.51 -5.73 -3.77
C GLU A 64 -21.69 -6.57 -2.50
N ALA A 65 -20.57 -6.82 -1.80
CA ALA A 65 -20.62 -7.27 -0.42
C ALA A 65 -21.45 -6.25 0.35
N GLY A 66 -22.62 -6.68 0.86
CA GLY A 66 -23.54 -5.83 1.60
C GLY A 66 -22.80 -5.02 2.65
N SER A 67 -22.79 -3.70 2.48
CA SER A 67 -22.00 -2.79 3.31
C SER A 67 -22.63 -2.69 4.70
N ALA A 68 -22.26 -3.60 5.59
CA ALA A 68 -22.42 -3.34 7.01
C ALA A 68 -21.62 -2.06 7.32
N ASP A 69 -22.26 -1.10 7.99
CA ASP A 69 -21.57 0.10 8.46
C ASP A 69 -20.66 -0.29 9.63
N TYR A 70 -19.46 -0.75 9.31
CA TYR A 70 -18.45 -1.14 10.30
C TYR A 70 -18.01 0.01 11.21
N LYS A 71 -18.26 1.27 10.80
CA LYS A 71 -17.90 2.45 11.59
C LYS A 71 -18.91 2.72 12.71
N ALA A 72 -20.16 2.30 12.54
CA ALA A 72 -21.20 2.41 13.56
C ALA A 72 -21.07 1.36 14.69
N ILE A 73 -20.24 0.33 14.52
CA ILE A 73 -20.03 -0.72 15.52
C ILE A 73 -19.28 -0.15 16.73
N SER A 74 -19.83 -0.37 17.93
CA SER A 74 -19.25 0.09 19.19
C SER A 74 -17.98 -0.69 19.57
N ASP A 75 -17.17 -0.09 20.43
CA ASP A 75 -15.94 -0.74 20.90
C ASP A 75 -16.21 -1.96 21.77
N GLU A 76 -17.33 -2.02 22.48
CA GLU A 76 -17.76 -3.21 23.24
C GLU A 76 -18.08 -4.38 22.32
N GLU A 77 -18.68 -4.11 21.15
CA GLU A 77 -18.90 -5.13 20.14
C GLU A 77 -17.59 -5.61 19.52
N TRP A 78 -16.67 -4.69 19.20
CA TRP A 78 -15.36 -5.06 18.67
C TRP A 78 -14.54 -5.89 19.66
N LYS A 79 -14.58 -5.57 20.97
CA LYS A 79 -13.94 -6.37 22.02
C LYS A 79 -14.45 -7.81 22.09
N LYS A 80 -15.69 -8.08 21.68
CA LYS A 80 -16.25 -9.44 21.61
C LYS A 80 -15.81 -10.20 20.35
N ARG A 81 -15.48 -9.49 19.27
CA ARG A 81 -15.10 -10.07 17.97
C ARG A 81 -13.60 -10.29 17.82
N LEU A 82 -12.79 -9.46 18.48
CA LEU A 82 -11.34 -9.42 18.35
C LEU A 82 -10.66 -9.97 19.60
N THR A 83 -9.43 -10.47 19.45
CA THR A 83 -8.57 -10.73 20.62
C THR A 83 -8.17 -9.42 21.30
N GLY A 84 -7.71 -9.49 22.55
CA GLY A 84 -7.28 -8.29 23.29
C GLY A 84 -6.19 -7.49 22.57
N GLU A 85 -5.20 -8.18 21.98
CA GLU A 85 -4.13 -7.56 21.20
C GLU A 85 -4.65 -6.93 19.90
N GLN A 86 -5.50 -7.65 19.16
CA GLN A 86 -6.11 -7.13 17.93
C GLN A 86 -6.94 -5.87 18.21
N PHE A 87 -7.73 -5.87 19.30
CA PHE A 87 -8.50 -4.70 19.71
C PHE A 87 -7.59 -3.53 20.11
N TYR A 88 -6.57 -3.79 20.93
CA TYR A 88 -5.59 -2.78 21.34
C TYR A 88 -4.93 -2.10 20.13
N ILE A 89 -4.50 -2.88 19.15
CA ILE A 89 -3.85 -2.35 17.95
C ILE A 89 -4.85 -1.62 17.05
N THR A 90 -5.93 -2.29 16.66
CA THR A 90 -6.85 -1.77 15.62
C THR A 90 -7.76 -0.65 16.09
N ARG A 91 -8.14 -0.61 17.38
CA ARG A 91 -9.08 0.39 17.91
C ARG A 91 -8.43 1.40 18.85
N GLN A 92 -7.41 0.98 19.61
CA GLN A 92 -6.67 1.87 20.52
C GLN A 92 -5.35 2.39 19.94
N LYS A 93 -5.08 2.13 18.65
CA LYS A 93 -3.87 2.57 17.94
C LYS A 93 -2.57 2.10 18.59
N GLY A 94 -2.62 0.93 19.23
CA GLY A 94 -1.45 0.24 19.75
C GLY A 94 -0.51 -0.24 18.64
N THR A 95 0.66 -0.71 19.03
CA THR A 95 1.64 -1.30 18.10
C THR A 95 2.17 -2.59 18.72
N GLU A 96 2.19 -3.67 17.94
CA GLU A 96 2.78 -4.95 18.39
C GLU A 96 4.29 -4.82 18.56
N ARG A 97 4.90 -5.68 19.38
CA ARG A 97 6.36 -5.68 19.55
C ARG A 97 7.05 -6.09 18.24
N ALA A 98 8.17 -5.45 17.94
CA ALA A 98 8.98 -5.82 16.77
C ALA A 98 9.39 -7.31 16.83
N PHE A 99 9.36 -7.98 15.68
CA PHE A 99 9.76 -9.37 15.48
C PHE A 99 8.91 -10.41 16.23
N THR A 100 7.72 -10.06 16.72
CA THR A 100 6.82 -11.01 17.38
C THR A 100 5.54 -11.29 16.63
N GLY A 101 5.10 -10.42 15.72
CA GLY A 101 3.86 -10.60 14.98
C GLY A 101 3.88 -11.79 14.00
N GLU A 102 2.73 -12.42 13.76
CA GLU A 102 2.64 -13.61 12.91
C GLU A 102 3.21 -13.40 11.48
N TYR A 103 3.09 -12.19 10.94
CA TYR A 103 3.36 -11.93 9.54
C TYR A 103 4.67 -11.20 9.26
N TRP A 104 5.50 -10.88 10.26
CA TRP A 104 6.74 -10.12 10.03
C TRP A 104 7.68 -10.87 9.07
N ASN A 105 7.94 -12.17 9.30
CA ASN A 105 8.80 -13.00 8.46
C ASN A 105 8.06 -13.86 7.43
N THR A 106 6.73 -13.83 7.41
CA THR A 106 5.92 -14.68 6.52
C THR A 106 6.17 -14.31 5.05
N LYS A 107 6.33 -15.33 4.20
CA LYS A 107 6.49 -15.22 2.74
C LYS A 107 5.41 -15.97 1.95
N THR A 108 4.38 -16.46 2.63
CA THR A 108 3.29 -17.22 2.04
C THR A 108 2.53 -16.38 1.00
N PRO A 109 2.37 -16.87 -0.24
CA PRO A 109 1.60 -16.18 -1.27
C PRO A 109 0.13 -16.02 -0.85
N GLY A 110 -0.44 -14.83 -1.03
CA GLY A 110 -1.82 -14.56 -0.66
C GLY A 110 -2.15 -13.08 -0.56
N THR A 111 -3.35 -12.80 -0.05
CA THR A 111 -3.80 -11.43 0.22
C THR A 111 -3.96 -11.24 1.71
N TYR A 112 -3.49 -10.12 2.23
CA TYR A 112 -3.66 -9.71 3.62
C TYR A 112 -4.92 -8.84 3.73
N HIS A 113 -5.90 -9.36 4.44
CA HIS A 113 -7.18 -8.71 4.68
C HIS A 113 -7.18 -7.99 6.04
N CYS A 114 -8.01 -6.97 6.18
CA CYS A 114 -8.26 -6.32 7.46
C CYS A 114 -8.89 -7.35 8.43
N ILE A 115 -8.33 -7.50 9.63
CA ILE A 115 -8.88 -8.42 10.63
C ILE A 115 -10.31 -8.06 11.07
N CYS A 116 -10.68 -6.78 10.99
CA CYS A 116 -11.98 -6.29 11.46
C CYS A 116 -13.11 -6.47 10.44
N CYS A 117 -12.88 -6.05 9.19
CA CYS A 117 -13.92 -5.98 8.14
C CYS A 117 -13.62 -6.84 6.91
N ASP A 118 -12.54 -7.63 6.94
CA ASP A 118 -12.16 -8.56 5.88
C ASP A 118 -11.91 -7.91 4.50
N THR A 119 -11.74 -6.59 4.45
CA THR A 119 -11.37 -5.86 3.22
C THR A 119 -9.93 -6.20 2.81
N PRO A 120 -9.64 -6.50 1.53
CA PRO A 120 -8.27 -6.74 1.07
C PRO A 120 -7.43 -5.47 1.18
N LEU A 121 -6.29 -5.53 1.89
CA LEU A 121 -5.44 -4.37 2.16
C LEU A 121 -4.11 -4.44 1.39
N PHE A 122 -3.44 -5.58 1.40
CA PHE A 122 -2.12 -5.75 0.80
C PHE A 122 -1.98 -7.12 0.13
N GLU A 123 -1.15 -7.21 -0.91
CA GLU A 123 -0.78 -8.49 -1.52
C GLU A 123 0.59 -8.95 -1.03
N SER A 124 0.80 -10.26 -0.99
CA SER A 124 2.12 -10.83 -0.71
C SER A 124 3.19 -10.42 -1.74
N SER A 125 2.77 -10.10 -2.98
CA SER A 125 3.63 -9.61 -4.06
C SER A 125 4.25 -8.25 -3.77
N THR A 126 3.60 -7.44 -2.93
CA THR A 126 4.08 -6.11 -2.54
C THR A 126 4.80 -6.11 -1.20
N LYS A 127 4.83 -7.25 -0.51
CA LYS A 127 5.55 -7.45 0.75
C LYS A 127 7.05 -7.56 0.48
N PHE A 128 7.86 -6.92 1.33
CA PHE A 128 9.31 -7.00 1.26
C PHE A 128 9.92 -7.08 2.66
N ASP A 129 11.19 -7.48 2.73
CA ASP A 129 11.96 -7.49 3.97
C ASP A 129 12.57 -6.11 4.21
N SER A 130 12.05 -5.42 5.22
CA SER A 130 12.51 -4.09 5.62
C SER A 130 13.49 -4.11 6.79
N GLY A 131 13.67 -5.26 7.46
CA GLY A 131 14.44 -5.36 8.69
C GLY A 131 13.84 -4.64 9.90
N THR A 132 12.62 -4.10 9.82
CA THR A 132 12.00 -3.33 10.93
C THR A 132 11.37 -4.22 12.01
N GLY A 133 11.04 -5.46 11.67
CA GLY A 133 10.35 -6.39 12.57
C GLY A 133 8.83 -6.37 12.47
N TRP A 134 8.27 -5.65 11.49
CA TRP A 134 6.84 -5.67 11.14
C TRP A 134 6.65 -5.94 9.64
N PRO A 135 5.54 -6.59 9.22
CA PRO A 135 5.27 -6.79 7.80
C PRO A 135 5.23 -5.44 7.08
N SER A 136 6.05 -5.33 6.03
CA SER A 136 6.24 -4.11 5.26
C SER A 136 5.85 -4.33 3.81
N TYR A 137 5.06 -3.39 3.27
CA TYR A 137 4.56 -3.44 1.89
C TYR A 137 4.89 -2.13 1.18
N TYR A 138 5.14 -2.16 -0.13
CA TYR A 138 5.38 -0.92 -0.88
C TYR A 138 4.13 -0.34 -1.56
N LEU A 139 3.05 -1.14 -1.66
CA LEU A 139 1.82 -0.74 -2.35
C LEU A 139 0.59 -1.45 -1.73
N PRO A 140 -0.48 -0.71 -1.38
CA PRO A 140 -1.76 -1.28 -0.95
C PRO A 140 -2.64 -1.70 -2.13
N VAL A 141 -3.68 -2.48 -1.84
CA VAL A 141 -4.70 -2.88 -2.81
C VAL A 141 -5.72 -1.75 -2.99
N GLY A 142 -5.71 -1.13 -4.17
CA GLY A 142 -6.66 -0.09 -4.55
C GLY A 142 -6.71 1.08 -3.56
N ASN A 143 -7.93 1.53 -3.24
CA ASN A 143 -8.18 2.65 -2.32
C ASN A 143 -8.67 2.18 -0.93
N ASN A 144 -8.38 0.93 -0.56
CA ASN A 144 -8.87 0.33 0.69
C ASN A 144 -8.10 0.79 1.93
N VAL A 145 -6.99 1.50 1.72
CA VAL A 145 -6.12 2.03 2.74
C VAL A 145 -6.14 3.55 2.65
N LYS A 146 -6.34 4.22 3.78
CA LYS A 146 -6.26 5.69 3.89
C LYS A 146 -5.13 6.09 4.81
N SER A 147 -4.58 7.26 4.56
CA SER A 147 -3.48 7.81 5.34
C SER A 147 -3.93 9.09 6.06
N LYS A 148 -3.61 9.23 7.35
CA LYS A 148 -3.93 10.40 8.17
C LYS A 148 -2.68 10.89 8.89
N VAL A 149 -2.53 12.21 9.03
CA VAL A 149 -1.44 12.78 9.82
C VAL A 149 -1.63 12.41 11.29
N ASP A 150 -0.58 11.85 11.89
CA ASP A 150 -0.48 11.47 13.29
C ASP A 150 0.50 12.39 14.01
N LEU A 151 -0.03 13.13 14.99
CA LEU A 151 0.70 14.10 15.82
C LEU A 151 0.84 13.62 17.27
N SER A 152 0.67 12.32 17.52
CA SER A 152 0.80 11.73 18.86
C SER A 152 2.18 11.94 19.49
N ILE A 153 3.23 12.06 18.67
CA ILE A 153 4.58 12.38 19.13
C ILE A 153 4.89 13.84 18.78
N ILE A 154 5.15 14.63 19.82
CA ILE A 154 5.46 16.05 19.68
C ILE A 154 6.73 16.19 18.82
N PHE A 155 6.67 17.07 17.81
CA PHE A 155 7.74 17.36 16.84
C PHE A 155 8.10 16.23 15.84
N MET A 156 7.39 15.11 15.85
CA MET A 156 7.60 14.04 14.86
C MET A 156 6.27 13.67 14.19
N PRO A 157 5.79 14.49 13.23
CA PRO A 157 4.59 14.15 12.48
C PRO A 157 4.85 12.85 11.69
N ARG A 158 3.96 11.88 11.87
CA ARG A 158 3.97 10.62 11.13
C ARG A 158 2.71 10.53 10.27
N GLN A 159 2.69 9.59 9.35
CA GLN A 159 1.49 9.29 8.57
C GLN A 159 0.92 7.95 9.02
N GLU A 160 -0.14 7.99 9.82
CA GLU A 160 -0.91 6.82 10.23
C GLU A 160 -1.64 6.21 9.03
N VAL A 161 -1.70 4.89 9.01
CA VAL A 161 -2.36 4.08 7.99
C VAL A 161 -3.58 3.42 8.64
N LEU A 162 -4.75 3.66 8.04
CA LEU A 162 -6.03 3.16 8.51
C LEU A 162 -6.74 2.38 7.39
N CYS A 163 -7.58 1.42 7.77
CA CYS A 163 -8.54 0.83 6.85
C CYS A 163 -9.57 1.89 6.42
N ALA A 164 -9.86 2.01 5.13
CA ALA A 164 -10.82 2.99 4.62
C ALA A 164 -12.27 2.64 4.99
N VAL A 165 -12.56 1.35 5.16
CA VAL A 165 -13.91 0.81 5.38
C VAL A 165 -14.33 0.85 6.85
N CYS A 166 -13.49 0.39 7.78
CA CYS A 166 -13.83 0.27 9.20
C CYS A 166 -13.03 1.18 10.14
N ASP A 167 -12.14 2.01 9.59
CA ASP A 167 -11.27 2.94 10.33
C ASP A 167 -10.31 2.26 11.32
N ALA A 168 -10.11 0.95 11.22
CA ALA A 168 -9.13 0.22 12.00
C ALA A 168 -7.70 0.74 11.76
N HIS A 169 -6.95 0.93 12.84
CA HIS A 169 -5.54 1.24 12.81
C HIS A 169 -4.73 0.05 12.28
N LEU A 170 -3.88 0.32 11.29
CA LEU A 170 -3.04 -0.67 10.64
C LEU A 170 -1.56 -0.45 11.02
N GLY A 171 -1.09 0.80 10.96
CA GLY A 171 0.30 1.15 11.26
C GLY A 171 0.66 2.53 10.71
N HIS A 172 1.83 2.65 10.08
CA HIS A 172 2.32 3.91 9.53
C HIS A 172 2.95 3.73 8.15
N VAL A 173 2.96 4.80 7.34
CA VAL A 173 3.64 4.85 6.03
C VAL A 173 4.82 5.80 6.09
N PHE A 174 5.91 5.39 5.44
CA PHE A 174 7.18 6.10 5.36
C PHE A 174 7.64 6.23 3.91
N ASP A 175 8.56 7.16 3.65
CA ASP A 175 9.07 7.50 2.31
C ASP A 175 10.44 6.86 2.00
N ASP A 176 10.78 5.79 2.71
CA ASP A 176 12.03 5.02 2.61
C ASP A 176 11.79 3.61 2.05
N GLY A 177 10.75 3.45 1.23
CA GLY A 177 10.43 2.17 0.59
C GLY A 177 11.20 1.91 -0.70
N PRO A 178 11.13 0.68 -1.22
CA PRO A 178 11.73 0.33 -2.51
C PRO A 178 10.97 0.97 -3.69
N PRO A 179 11.58 1.04 -4.89
CA PRO A 179 10.86 1.28 -6.13
C PRO A 179 9.73 0.25 -6.33
N PRO A 180 8.64 0.58 -7.04
CA PRO A 180 8.42 1.80 -7.82
C PRO A 180 7.82 2.97 -7.03
N THR A 181 7.22 2.71 -5.87
CA THR A 181 6.47 3.75 -5.12
C THR A 181 7.37 4.60 -4.23
N GLY A 182 8.49 4.06 -3.76
CA GLY A 182 9.32 4.68 -2.73
C GLY A 182 8.63 4.72 -1.36
N LYS A 183 7.47 4.08 -1.20
CA LYS A 183 6.70 4.07 0.05
C LYS A 183 6.91 2.77 0.80
N ARG A 184 6.95 2.83 2.13
CA ARG A 184 6.98 1.68 3.02
C ARG A 184 5.81 1.75 3.98
N PHE A 185 4.79 0.92 3.73
CA PHE A 185 3.67 0.68 4.63
C PHE A 185 4.11 -0.33 5.68
N CYS A 186 4.40 0.14 6.89
CA CYS A 186 4.81 -0.67 8.02
C CYS A 186 3.57 -0.97 8.87
N ILE A 187 3.11 -2.22 8.83
CA ILE A 187 1.78 -2.61 9.32
C ILE A 187 1.91 -3.60 10.46
N ASN A 188 1.01 -3.54 11.44
CA ASN A 188 0.93 -4.53 12.50
C ASN A 188 0.36 -5.84 11.97
N SER A 189 1.01 -6.97 12.25
CA SER A 189 0.52 -8.31 11.88
C SER A 189 -0.85 -8.59 12.47
N ALA A 190 -1.08 -8.21 13.73
CA ALA A 190 -2.36 -8.39 14.41
C ALA A 190 -3.52 -7.58 13.79
N SER A 191 -3.24 -6.60 12.92
CA SER A 191 -4.28 -5.89 12.15
C SER A 191 -4.71 -6.60 10.86
N LEU A 192 -3.99 -7.68 10.50
CA LEU A 192 -4.12 -8.39 9.24
C LEU A 192 -4.62 -9.82 9.46
N LYS A 193 -5.19 -10.39 8.40
CA LYS A 193 -5.48 -11.82 8.26
C LYS A 193 -5.04 -12.27 6.88
N LEU A 194 -4.10 -13.21 6.80
CA LEU A 194 -3.66 -13.76 5.52
C LEU A 194 -4.72 -14.73 4.98
N LYS A 195 -5.12 -14.53 3.72
CA LYS A 195 -5.82 -15.51 2.89
C LYS A 195 -4.84 -16.06 1.86
N PRO A 196 -4.31 -17.28 2.06
CA PRO A 196 -3.35 -17.88 1.13
C PRO A 196 -3.95 -18.03 -0.26
N LYS A 197 -3.11 -17.86 -1.28
CA LYS A 197 -3.48 -18.22 -2.65
C LYS A 197 -3.42 -19.75 -2.79
N PRO A 198 -4.42 -20.41 -3.41
CA PRO A 198 -4.38 -21.84 -3.67
C PRO A 198 -3.27 -22.23 -4.63
#